data_AF-A0A7W1CAT8-F1
#
_entry.id   AF-A0A7W1CAT8-F1
#
_cell.length_a   1.000
_cell.length_b   1.000
_cell.length_c   1.000
_cell.angle_alpha   90.00
_cell.angle_beta   90.00
_cell.angle_gamma   90.00
#
_symmetry.space_group_name_H-M   'P 1'
#
loop_
_entity.id
_entity.type
_entity.pdbx_description
1 polymer ?
#
loop_
_entity_poly.entity_id
_entity_poly.type
_entity_poly.pdbx_seq_one_letter_code
_entity_poly.pdbx_strand_id
1 'polypeptide(L)'
;MDNPGDKGEQLNLDRAELRAVARRPVEGSLKGFFLDLKSLFSIQTLKAAVTEFQRDNALGLAAQLAFYLILALFPFILVLVSLMGTFSSPELASDVLEYFRQVTPPQVYELIETYLSSILSGNNPAPGLFSFGIVLTLWSASGAFAALIEALNKAYDVEETRPFWKVRGIALLMTLGLSGMILIGVLLLVFGPPIGRGVADLFGLGSVFEAVWN
;
A
#
# COMPACT_ATOMS: atom_id res chain seq x y z
N MET A 1 51.43 23.36 -21.39
CA MET A 1 51.46 21.94 -21.78
C MET A 1 51.04 21.16 -20.55
N ASP A 2 49.78 20.75 -20.51
CA ASP A 2 49.15 20.02 -19.40
C ASP A 2 49.55 18.54 -19.52
N ASN A 3 50.28 18.02 -18.52
CA ASN A 3 50.89 16.70 -18.55
C ASN A 3 49.81 15.63 -18.30
N PRO A 4 49.53 14.69 -19.22
CA PRO A 4 48.44 13.72 -19.10
C PRO A 4 48.57 12.76 -17.89
N GLY A 5 49.73 12.69 -17.23
CA GLY A 5 49.91 11.92 -15.99
C GLY A 5 49.27 12.56 -14.74
N ASP A 6 49.17 13.90 -14.70
CA ASP A 6 48.71 14.64 -13.51
C ASP A 6 47.20 14.43 -13.24
N LYS A 7 46.39 14.33 -14.31
CA LYS A 7 44.94 14.08 -14.19
C LYS A 7 44.60 12.71 -13.60
N GLY A 8 45.39 11.68 -13.93
CA GLY A 8 45.18 10.33 -13.41
C GLY A 8 45.51 10.24 -11.92
N GLU A 9 46.50 11.00 -11.46
CA GLU A 9 46.90 11.07 -10.05
C GLU A 9 45.87 11.86 -9.23
N GLN A 10 45.41 13.00 -9.75
CA GLN A 10 44.34 13.81 -9.13
C GLN A 10 43.02 13.05 -9.00
N LEU A 11 42.62 12.27 -10.01
CA LEU A 11 41.42 11.42 -9.95
C LEU A 11 41.51 10.31 -8.91
N ASN A 12 42.71 9.79 -8.64
CA ASN A 12 42.92 8.77 -7.61
C ASN A 12 42.95 9.37 -6.21
N LEU A 13 43.51 10.58 -6.06
CA LEU A 13 43.47 11.34 -4.81
C LEU A 13 42.05 11.73 -4.43
N ASP A 14 41.26 12.23 -5.39
CA ASP A 14 39.85 12.57 -5.19
C ASP A 14 39.01 11.34 -4.77
N ARG A 15 39.24 10.18 -5.41
CA ARG A 15 38.60 8.92 -5.00
C ARG A 15 39.03 8.45 -3.60
N ALA A 16 40.26 8.72 -3.20
CA ALA A 16 40.75 8.38 -1.86
C ALA A 16 40.13 9.30 -0.79
N GLU A 17 40.00 10.59 -1.08
CA GLU A 17 39.34 11.57 -0.21
C GLU A 17 37.83 11.31 -0.07
N LEU A 18 37.14 11.03 -1.18
CA LEU A 18 35.72 10.65 -1.18
C LEU A 18 35.46 9.39 -0.34
N ARG A 19 36.39 8.41 -0.40
CA ARG A 19 36.33 7.20 0.44
C ARG A 19 36.63 7.48 1.91
N ALA A 20 37.43 8.50 2.22
CA ALA A 20 37.74 8.91 3.59
C ALA A 20 36.57 9.67 4.23
N VAL A 21 35.88 10.52 3.46
CA VAL A 21 34.68 11.26 3.91
C VAL A 21 33.50 10.31 4.15
N ALA A 22 33.29 9.32 3.28
CA ALA A 22 32.24 8.31 3.44
C ALA A 22 32.46 7.34 4.64
N ARG A 23 33.68 7.31 5.20
CA ARG A 23 34.03 6.49 6.37
C ARG A 23 34.02 7.25 7.69
N ARG A 24 33.57 8.52 7.74
CA ARG A 24 33.43 9.20 9.03
C ARG A 24 32.44 8.42 9.87
N PRO A 25 32.88 7.80 10.99
CA PRO A 25 31.94 7.17 11.90
C PRO A 25 31.02 8.27 12.41
N VAL A 26 29.70 8.04 12.30
CA VAL A 26 28.73 8.86 13.03
C VAL A 26 29.11 8.69 14.49
N GLU A 27 29.75 9.69 15.08
CA GLU A 27 30.10 9.67 16.49
C GLU A 27 28.80 9.49 17.27
N GLY A 28 28.57 8.28 17.78
CA GLY A 28 27.36 7.85 18.48
C GLY A 28 27.19 8.49 19.85
N SER A 29 27.52 9.77 19.99
CA SER A 29 27.25 10.56 21.18
C SER A 29 25.77 10.92 21.17
N LEU A 30 25.03 10.46 22.17
CA LEU A 30 23.62 10.84 22.38
C LEU A 30 23.43 12.36 22.32
N LYS A 31 24.40 13.14 22.81
CA LYS A 31 24.36 14.60 22.72
C LYS A 31 24.46 15.11 21.28
N GLY A 32 25.28 14.50 20.44
CA GLY A 32 25.35 14.81 19.00
C GLY A 32 24.04 14.46 18.29
N PHE A 33 23.47 13.30 18.59
CA PHE A 33 22.15 12.90 18.11
C PHE A 33 21.05 13.90 18.50
N PHE A 34 20.99 14.35 19.76
CA PHE A 34 20.01 15.35 20.19
C PHE A 34 20.25 16.74 19.61
N LEU A 35 21.51 17.11 19.32
CA LEU A 35 21.86 18.36 18.63
C LEU A 35 21.45 18.34 17.16
N ASP A 36 21.71 17.23 16.45
CA ASP A 36 21.24 17.02 15.08
C ASP A 36 19.71 16.95 15.04
N LEU A 37 19.08 16.30 16.00
CA LEU A 37 17.62 16.26 16.11
C LEU A 37 17.05 17.67 16.29
N LYS A 38 17.63 18.48 17.18
CA LYS A 38 17.23 19.88 17.37
C LYS A 38 17.47 20.72 16.11
N SER A 39 18.54 20.43 15.37
CA SER A 39 18.85 21.04 14.07
C SER A 39 17.80 20.68 13.01
N LEU A 40 17.34 19.42 12.96
CA LEU A 40 16.29 18.97 12.05
C LEU A 40 14.95 19.67 12.30
N PHE A 41 14.64 20.02 13.55
CA PHE A 41 13.44 20.79 13.91
C PHE A 41 13.65 22.33 13.84
N SER A 42 14.73 22.80 13.22
CA SER A 42 14.94 24.23 12.98
C SER A 42 13.90 24.81 12.00
N ILE A 43 13.62 26.10 12.13
CA ILE A 43 12.72 26.82 11.19
C ILE A 43 13.31 26.81 9.77
N GLN A 44 14.63 26.78 9.63
CA GLN A 44 15.31 26.77 8.32
C GLN A 44 15.13 25.43 7.60
N THR A 45 15.26 24.30 8.30
CA THR A 45 15.01 22.97 7.75
C THR A 45 13.53 22.78 7.42
N LEU A 46 12.63 23.30 8.26
CA LEU A 46 11.19 23.29 7.97
C LEU A 46 10.87 24.11 6.71
N LYS A 47 11.45 25.31 6.57
CA LYS A 47 11.27 26.15 5.37
C LYS A 47 11.83 25.49 4.12
N ALA A 48 13.00 24.86 4.21
CA ALA A 48 13.60 24.10 3.13
C ALA A 48 12.70 22.91 2.74
N ALA A 49 12.21 22.13 3.72
CA ALA A 49 11.32 21.01 3.47
C ALA A 49 9.99 21.43 2.81
N VAL A 50 9.39 22.54 3.25
CA VAL A 50 8.16 23.07 2.62
C VAL A 50 8.43 23.55 1.19
N THR A 51 9.57 24.19 0.96
CA THR A 51 9.97 24.66 -0.37
C THR A 51 10.20 23.48 -1.30
N GLU A 52 10.88 22.45 -0.83
CA GLU A 52 11.11 21.22 -1.60
C GLU A 52 9.80 20.47 -1.85
N PHE A 53 8.94 20.31 -0.84
CA PHE A 53 7.61 19.72 -0.99
C PHE A 53 6.75 20.40 -2.06
N GLN A 54 6.82 21.74 -2.14
CA GLN A 54 6.15 22.51 -3.19
C GLN A 54 6.84 22.32 -4.55
N ARG A 55 8.17 22.35 -4.59
CA ARG A 55 8.98 22.13 -5.82
C ARG A 55 8.72 20.75 -6.42
N ASP A 56 8.54 19.76 -5.56
CA ASP A 56 8.24 18.39 -5.93
C ASP A 56 6.79 18.16 -6.35
N ASN A 57 5.93 19.18 -6.29
CA ASN A 57 4.51 19.02 -6.57
C ASN A 57 3.90 17.85 -5.77
N ALA A 58 4.31 17.70 -4.51
CA ALA A 58 3.90 16.58 -3.67
C ALA A 58 2.38 16.50 -3.48
N LEU A 59 1.68 17.65 -3.47
CA LEU A 59 0.21 17.70 -3.46
C LEU A 59 -0.41 17.15 -4.75
N GLY A 60 0.19 17.41 -5.92
CA GLY A 60 -0.27 16.85 -7.18
C GLY A 60 -0.11 15.33 -7.21
N LEU A 61 1.02 14.82 -6.72
CA LEU A 61 1.27 13.37 -6.58
C LEU A 61 0.31 12.72 -5.56
N ALA A 62 0.04 13.39 -4.45
CA ALA A 62 -0.96 12.93 -3.48
C ALA A 62 -2.37 12.88 -4.07
N ALA A 63 -2.76 13.88 -4.87
CA ALA A 63 -4.04 13.90 -5.56
C ALA A 63 -4.14 12.76 -6.60
N GLN A 64 -3.07 12.52 -7.36
CA GLN A 64 -2.98 11.41 -8.30
C GLN A 64 -3.14 10.05 -7.59
N LEU A 65 -2.45 9.86 -6.46
CA LEU A 65 -2.58 8.66 -5.63
C LEU A 65 -4.02 8.48 -5.13
N ALA A 66 -4.61 9.53 -4.56
CA ALA A 66 -5.98 9.51 -4.03
C ALA A 66 -7.00 9.19 -5.13
N PHE A 67 -6.85 9.77 -6.32
CA PHE A 67 -7.69 9.49 -7.47
C PHE A 67 -7.68 8.01 -7.85
N TYR A 68 -6.51 7.38 -7.93
CA TYR A 68 -6.41 5.95 -8.23
C TYR A 68 -7.01 5.06 -7.15
N LEU A 69 -6.89 5.45 -5.87
CA LEU A 69 -7.51 4.72 -4.76
C LEU A 69 -9.05 4.81 -4.83
N ILE A 70 -9.60 5.99 -5.11
CA ILE A 70 -11.05 6.18 -5.29
C ILE A 70 -11.55 5.35 -6.49
N LEU A 71 -10.83 5.36 -7.61
CA LEU A 71 -11.16 4.52 -8.76
C LEU A 71 -11.08 3.03 -8.46
N ALA A 72 -10.19 2.60 -7.58
CA ALA A 72 -10.07 1.21 -7.16
C ALA A 72 -11.15 0.79 -6.15
N LEU A 73 -11.75 1.74 -5.43
CA LEU A 73 -12.74 1.47 -4.39
C LEU A 73 -13.98 0.75 -4.92
N PHE A 74 -14.54 1.21 -6.04
CA PHE A 74 -15.76 0.62 -6.58
C PHE A 74 -15.57 -0.84 -7.03
N PRO A 75 -14.57 -1.15 -7.88
CA PRO A 75 -14.23 -2.53 -8.20
C PRO A 75 -13.91 -3.38 -6.97
N PHE A 76 -13.22 -2.81 -5.97
CA PHE A 76 -12.91 -3.50 -4.71
C PHE A 76 -14.17 -3.91 -3.94
N ILE A 77 -15.15 -3.02 -3.81
CA ILE A 77 -16.45 -3.33 -3.18
C ILE A 77 -17.15 -4.47 -3.92
N LEU A 78 -17.16 -4.45 -5.26
CA LEU A 78 -17.77 -5.53 -6.06
C LEU A 78 -17.12 -6.89 -5.80
N VAL A 79 -15.80 -6.93 -5.67
CA VAL A 79 -15.06 -8.16 -5.35
C VAL A 79 -15.41 -8.66 -3.96
N LEU A 80 -15.46 -7.77 -2.95
CA LEU A 80 -15.86 -8.13 -1.59
C LEU A 80 -17.28 -8.72 -1.55
N VAL A 81 -18.24 -8.03 -2.16
CA VAL A 81 -19.64 -8.47 -2.22
C VAL A 81 -19.77 -9.81 -2.94
N SER A 82 -19.02 -10.01 -4.01
CA SER A 82 -19.02 -11.29 -4.75
C SER A 82 -18.40 -12.44 -3.95
N LEU A 83 -17.30 -12.18 -3.21
CA LEU A 83 -16.70 -13.16 -2.31
C LEU A 83 -17.67 -13.55 -1.20
N MET A 84 -18.37 -12.57 -0.62
CA MET A 84 -19.38 -12.83 0.41
C MET A 84 -20.54 -13.67 -0.10
N GLY A 85 -21.11 -13.33 -1.26
CA GLY A 85 -22.21 -14.12 -1.84
C GLY A 85 -21.79 -15.54 -2.23
N THR A 86 -20.49 -15.78 -2.47
CA THR A 86 -19.96 -17.11 -2.84
C THR A 86 -19.59 -17.96 -1.61
N PHE A 87 -19.08 -17.35 -0.53
CA PHE A 87 -18.46 -18.08 0.59
C PHE A 87 -19.15 -17.88 1.95
N SER A 88 -20.09 -16.93 2.10
CA SER A 88 -20.71 -16.59 3.40
C SER A 88 -22.18 -17.03 3.51
N SER A 89 -22.68 -17.19 4.76
CA SER A 89 -24.10 -17.36 5.04
C SER A 89 -24.89 -16.07 4.75
N PRO A 90 -26.20 -16.15 4.44
CA PRO A 90 -27.05 -14.99 4.21
C PRO A 90 -27.01 -13.94 5.34
N GLU A 91 -26.76 -14.36 6.59
CA GLU A 91 -26.70 -13.48 7.76
C GLU A 91 -25.49 -12.53 7.73
N LEU A 92 -24.31 -13.04 7.37
CA LEU A 92 -23.11 -12.20 7.24
C LEU A 92 -23.26 -11.17 6.10
N ALA A 93 -23.94 -11.57 5.02
CA ALA A 93 -24.23 -10.70 3.89
C ALA A 93 -25.17 -9.55 4.30
N SER A 94 -26.20 -9.81 5.10
CA SER A 94 -27.09 -8.76 5.63
C SER A 94 -26.37 -7.82 6.59
N ASP A 95 -25.52 -8.31 7.48
CA ASP A 95 -24.79 -7.47 8.44
C ASP A 95 -23.87 -6.46 7.74
N VAL A 96 -23.14 -6.91 6.71
CA VAL A 96 -22.28 -6.02 5.92
C VAL A 96 -23.12 -5.00 5.14
N LEU A 97 -24.26 -5.41 4.59
CA LEU A 97 -25.16 -4.50 3.88
C LEU A 97 -25.69 -3.39 4.82
N GLU A 98 -26.05 -3.74 6.05
CA GLU A 98 -26.48 -2.80 7.10
C GLU A 98 -25.37 -1.78 7.42
N TYR A 99 -24.10 -2.21 7.48
CA TYR A 99 -22.96 -1.30 7.62
C TYR A 99 -22.83 -0.35 6.43
N PHE A 100 -22.90 -0.86 5.19
CA PHE A 100 -22.83 -0.02 3.99
C PHE A 100 -23.97 1.01 3.95
N ARG A 101 -25.16 0.65 4.40
CA ARG A 101 -26.32 1.56 4.51
C ARG A 101 -26.03 2.79 5.36
N GLN A 102 -25.23 2.63 6.42
CA GLN A 102 -24.93 3.72 7.36
C GLN A 102 -23.79 4.63 6.87
N VAL A 103 -22.86 4.09 6.07
CA VAL A 103 -21.64 4.80 5.68
C VAL A 103 -21.63 5.31 4.23
N THR A 104 -22.60 4.88 3.40
CA THR A 104 -22.67 5.29 1.99
C THR A 104 -23.92 6.10 1.64
N PRO A 105 -23.85 6.96 0.61
CA PRO A 105 -25.03 7.63 0.07
C PRO A 105 -26.08 6.62 -0.45
N PRO A 106 -27.38 6.97 -0.44
CA PRO A 106 -28.46 6.06 -0.84
C PRO A 106 -28.26 5.41 -2.21
N GLN A 107 -27.75 6.17 -3.19
CA GLN A 107 -27.53 5.69 -4.55
C GLN A 107 -26.43 4.62 -4.65
N VAL A 108 -25.42 4.71 -3.78
CA VAL A 108 -24.33 3.73 -3.72
C VAL A 108 -24.82 2.46 -3.03
N TYR A 109 -25.59 2.61 -1.95
CA TYR A 109 -26.21 1.50 -1.25
C TYR A 109 -27.15 0.69 -2.16
N GLU A 110 -28.07 1.35 -2.88
CA GLU A 110 -29.01 0.69 -3.81
C GLU A 110 -28.27 -0.14 -4.87
N LEU A 111 -27.16 0.38 -5.39
CA LEU A 111 -26.33 -0.32 -6.37
C LEU A 111 -25.69 -1.59 -5.78
N ILE A 112 -25.18 -1.52 -4.54
CA ILE A 112 -24.58 -2.65 -3.83
C ILE A 112 -25.65 -3.70 -3.48
N GLU A 113 -26.79 -3.26 -2.94
CA GLU A 113 -27.93 -4.12 -2.57
C GLU A 113 -28.50 -4.86 -3.79
N THR A 114 -28.69 -4.16 -4.91
CA THR A 114 -29.16 -4.77 -6.17
C THR A 114 -28.19 -5.83 -6.68
N TYR A 115 -26.89 -5.57 -6.57
CA TYR A 115 -25.86 -6.51 -6.98
C TYR A 115 -25.79 -7.74 -6.06
N LEU A 116 -25.83 -7.54 -4.74
CA LEU A 116 -25.78 -8.64 -3.76
C LEU A 116 -27.04 -9.51 -3.81
N SER A 117 -28.23 -8.90 -3.88
CA SER A 117 -29.49 -9.64 -4.01
C SER A 117 -29.54 -10.48 -5.29
N SER A 118 -28.95 -10.00 -6.38
CA SER A 118 -28.79 -10.78 -7.61
C SER A 118 -27.91 -12.02 -7.40
N ILE A 119 -26.78 -11.89 -6.70
CA ILE A 119 -25.90 -13.02 -6.36
C ILE A 119 -26.62 -14.04 -5.47
N LEU A 120 -27.24 -13.57 -4.37
CA LEU A 120 -27.88 -14.43 -3.37
C LEU A 120 -29.11 -15.18 -3.91
N SER A 121 -29.79 -14.61 -4.91
CA SER A 121 -30.96 -15.24 -5.54
C SER A 121 -30.61 -16.41 -6.47
N GLY A 122 -29.34 -16.80 -6.57
CA GLY A 122 -28.88 -17.89 -7.45
C GLY A 122 -28.86 -17.53 -8.93
N ASN A 123 -29.29 -16.31 -9.29
CA ASN A 123 -28.98 -15.67 -10.57
C ASN A 123 -27.54 -15.19 -10.51
N ASN A 124 -26.58 -16.13 -10.50
CA ASN A 124 -25.16 -15.84 -10.50
C ASN A 124 -24.89 -14.73 -11.52
N PRO A 125 -24.50 -13.50 -11.11
CA PRO A 125 -24.02 -12.54 -12.07
C PRO A 125 -22.90 -13.23 -12.82
N ALA A 126 -22.98 -13.17 -14.15
CA ALA A 126 -22.15 -13.97 -15.05
C ALA A 126 -20.69 -14.02 -14.54
N PRO A 127 -20.02 -15.18 -14.50
CA PRO A 127 -18.64 -15.32 -14.03
C PRO A 127 -17.65 -14.27 -14.60
N GLY A 128 -17.97 -13.72 -15.78
CA GLY A 128 -17.26 -12.62 -16.41
C GLY A 128 -17.29 -11.30 -15.62
N LEU A 129 -18.35 -10.98 -14.88
CA LEU A 129 -18.50 -9.70 -14.17
C LEU A 129 -17.64 -9.65 -12.90
N PHE A 130 -17.56 -10.75 -12.15
CA PHE A 130 -16.63 -10.90 -11.03
C PHE A 130 -15.17 -10.82 -11.48
N SER A 131 -14.83 -11.58 -12.52
CA SER A 131 -13.48 -11.58 -13.10
C SER A 131 -13.10 -10.21 -13.65
N PHE A 132 -14.04 -9.53 -14.31
CA PHE A 132 -13.86 -8.17 -14.79
C PHE A 132 -13.67 -7.16 -13.65
N GLY A 133 -14.46 -7.28 -12.58
CA GLY A 133 -14.30 -6.50 -11.36
C GLY A 133 -12.90 -6.65 -10.78
N ILE A 134 -12.40 -7.89 -10.60
CA ILE A 134 -11.03 -8.15 -10.11
C ILE A 134 -9.99 -7.48 -11.00
N VAL A 135 -10.07 -7.69 -12.32
CA VAL A 135 -9.10 -7.12 -13.28
C VAL A 135 -9.12 -5.59 -13.20
N LEU A 136 -10.30 -4.98 -13.14
CA LEU A 136 -10.46 -3.53 -13.04
C LEU A 136 -9.94 -2.99 -11.71
N THR A 137 -10.20 -3.69 -10.59
CA THR A 137 -9.64 -3.36 -9.26
C THR A 137 -8.13 -3.35 -9.31
N LEU A 138 -7.52 -4.44 -9.78
CA LEU A 138 -6.07 -4.59 -9.82
C LEU A 138 -5.43 -3.56 -10.75
N TRP A 139 -6.07 -3.27 -11.88
CA TRP A 139 -5.61 -2.24 -12.80
C TRP A 139 -5.65 -0.84 -12.17
N SER A 140 -6.76 -0.44 -11.55
CA SER A 140 -6.89 0.86 -10.90
C SER A 140 -5.96 0.98 -9.68
N ALA A 141 -5.91 -0.04 -8.82
CA ALA A 141 -5.05 -0.06 -7.63
C ALA A 141 -3.55 -0.04 -7.97
N SER A 142 -3.13 -0.69 -9.07
CA SER A 142 -1.75 -0.56 -9.54
C SER A 142 -1.40 0.85 -10.01
N GLY A 143 -2.40 1.69 -10.34
CA GLY A 143 -2.22 3.14 -10.56
C GLY A 143 -1.76 3.87 -9.30
N ALA A 144 -2.32 3.48 -8.14
CA ALA A 144 -1.94 4.05 -6.85
C ALA A 144 -0.46 3.75 -6.54
N PHE A 145 -0.03 2.49 -6.71
CA PHE A 145 1.38 2.14 -6.52
C PHE A 145 2.31 2.78 -7.56
N ALA A 146 1.87 2.98 -8.80
CA ALA A 146 2.66 3.70 -9.78
C ALA A 146 2.87 5.17 -9.38
N ALA A 147 1.81 5.84 -8.91
CA ALA A 147 1.88 7.20 -8.37
C ALA A 147 2.76 7.27 -7.11
N LEU A 148 2.71 6.24 -6.26
CA LEU A 148 3.57 6.15 -5.08
C LEU A 148 5.05 5.98 -5.45
N ILE A 149 5.36 5.15 -6.45
CA ILE A 149 6.73 5.00 -6.97
C ILE A 149 7.23 6.34 -7.51
N GLU A 150 6.42 7.03 -8.30
CA GLU A 150 6.74 8.36 -8.83
C GLU A 150 6.99 9.37 -7.71
N ALA A 151 6.14 9.38 -6.68
CA ALA A 151 6.30 10.25 -5.53
C ALA A 151 7.57 9.96 -4.73
N LEU A 152 7.90 8.68 -4.51
CA LEU A 152 9.13 8.28 -3.82
C LEU A 152 10.37 8.63 -4.64
N ASN A 153 10.37 8.33 -5.94
CA ASN A 153 11.47 8.70 -6.82
C ASN A 153 11.72 10.21 -6.76
N LYS A 154 10.66 11.01 -6.80
CA LYS A 154 10.79 12.47 -6.72
C LYS A 154 11.30 12.95 -5.36
N ALA A 155 10.75 12.42 -4.26
CA ALA A 155 11.18 12.77 -2.91
C ALA A 155 12.64 12.38 -2.59
N TYR A 156 13.20 11.40 -3.32
CA TYR A 156 14.60 10.97 -3.18
C TYR A 156 15.49 11.48 -4.32
N ASP A 157 15.01 12.42 -5.16
CA ASP A 157 15.73 12.95 -6.33
C ASP A 157 16.28 11.86 -7.29
N VAL A 158 15.55 10.75 -7.42
CA VAL A 158 15.90 9.63 -8.30
C VAL A 158 15.20 9.78 -9.64
N GLU A 159 15.98 9.92 -10.71
CA GLU A 159 15.46 9.85 -12.08
C GLU A 159 15.07 8.41 -12.44
N GLU A 160 13.80 8.23 -12.85
CA GLU A 160 13.29 6.93 -13.26
C GLU A 160 13.82 6.55 -14.65
N THR A 161 14.81 5.66 -14.67
CA THR A 161 15.43 5.16 -15.91
C THR A 161 14.74 3.92 -16.47
N ARG A 162 13.84 3.28 -15.70
CA ARG A 162 13.15 2.06 -16.13
C ARG A 162 12.03 2.41 -17.11
N PRO A 163 11.80 1.58 -18.15
CA PRO A 163 10.68 1.77 -19.05
C PRO A 163 9.35 1.59 -18.31
N PHE A 164 8.32 2.31 -18.77
CA PHE A 164 6.98 2.36 -18.16
C PHE A 164 6.41 0.98 -17.82
N TRP A 165 6.59 -0.03 -18.68
CA TRP A 165 6.07 -1.38 -18.43
C TRP A 165 6.72 -2.07 -17.23
N LYS A 166 8.00 -1.81 -16.93
CA LYS A 166 8.66 -2.39 -15.75
C LYS A 166 8.12 -1.76 -14.47
N VAL A 167 7.96 -0.42 -14.47
CA VAL A 167 7.37 0.31 -13.34
C VAL A 167 5.93 -0.16 -13.10
N ARG A 168 5.14 -0.30 -14.18
CA ARG A 168 3.77 -0.81 -14.12
C ARG A 168 3.71 -2.26 -13.60
N GLY A 169 4.64 -3.11 -14.02
CA GLY A 169 4.76 -4.48 -13.53
C GLY A 169 5.07 -4.55 -12.03
N ILE A 170 5.99 -3.72 -11.54
CA ILE A 170 6.30 -3.61 -10.11
C ILE A 170 5.08 -3.13 -9.33
N ALA A 171 4.40 -2.09 -9.83
CA ALA A 171 3.20 -1.56 -9.19
C ALA A 171 2.09 -2.62 -9.09
N LEU A 172 1.91 -3.43 -10.13
CA LEU A 172 0.97 -4.55 -10.14
C LEU A 172 1.37 -5.65 -9.15
N LEU A 173 2.66 -5.99 -9.06
CA LEU A 173 3.15 -6.95 -8.06
C LEU A 173 2.94 -6.46 -6.62
N MET A 174 3.22 -5.18 -6.34
CA MET A 174 2.95 -4.59 -5.03
C MET A 174 1.45 -4.60 -4.70
N THR A 175 0.61 -4.31 -5.70
CA THR A 175 -0.85 -4.40 -5.57
C THR A 175 -1.29 -5.81 -5.21
N LEU A 176 -0.82 -6.81 -5.95
CA LEU A 176 -1.13 -8.22 -5.70
C LEU A 176 -0.64 -8.66 -4.32
N GLY A 177 0.56 -8.24 -3.90
CA GLY A 177 1.10 -8.53 -2.58
C GLY A 177 0.24 -7.94 -1.47
N LEU A 178 -0.12 -6.65 -1.56
CA LEU A 178 -0.99 -6.00 -0.59
C LEU A 178 -2.38 -6.63 -0.56
N SER A 179 -3.00 -6.85 -1.73
CA SER A 179 -4.31 -7.51 -1.83
C SER A 179 -4.28 -8.92 -1.25
N GLY A 180 -3.21 -9.67 -1.48
CA GLY A 180 -3.00 -10.99 -0.89
C GLY A 180 -2.90 -10.94 0.64
N MET A 181 -2.13 -9.99 1.20
CA MET A 181 -2.05 -9.80 2.65
C MET A 181 -3.40 -9.44 3.27
N ILE A 182 -4.16 -8.54 2.64
CA ILE A 182 -5.51 -8.18 3.09
C ILE A 182 -6.44 -9.39 3.04
N LEU A 183 -6.45 -10.14 1.94
CA LEU A 183 -7.29 -11.31 1.77
C LEU A 183 -6.97 -12.39 2.81
N ILE A 184 -5.69 -12.64 3.07
CA ILE A 184 -5.26 -13.56 4.13
C ILE A 184 -5.74 -13.06 5.49
N GLY A 185 -5.61 -11.75 5.78
CA GLY A 185 -6.11 -11.15 7.01
C GLY A 185 -7.61 -11.34 7.21
N VAL A 186 -8.42 -11.10 6.16
CA VAL A 186 -9.88 -11.31 6.19
C VAL A 186 -10.22 -12.79 6.36
N LEU A 187 -9.54 -13.69 5.65
CA LEU A 187 -9.73 -15.13 5.81
C LEU A 187 -9.39 -15.59 7.22
N LEU A 188 -8.31 -15.10 7.81
CA LEU A 188 -7.96 -15.39 9.20
C LEU A 188 -8.93 -14.77 10.20
N LEU A 189 -9.57 -13.64 9.89
CA LEU A 189 -10.60 -13.08 10.75
C LEU A 189 -11.87 -13.95 10.74
N VAL A 190 -12.32 -14.35 9.54
CA VAL A 190 -13.55 -15.13 9.33
C VAL A 190 -13.38 -16.59 9.76
N PHE A 191 -12.30 -17.23 9.32
CA PHE A 191 -11.98 -18.63 9.61
C PHE A 191 -11.05 -18.80 10.82
N GLY A 192 -10.65 -17.70 11.46
CA GLY A 192 -9.85 -17.72 12.69
C GLY A 192 -10.45 -18.55 13.82
N PRO A 193 -11.76 -18.41 14.14
CA PRO A 193 -12.37 -19.22 15.18
C PRO A 193 -12.32 -20.74 14.91
N PRO A 194 -12.68 -21.27 13.72
CA PRO A 194 -12.56 -22.71 13.45
C PRO A 194 -11.12 -23.21 13.31
N ILE A 195 -10.22 -22.45 12.66
CA ILE A 195 -8.81 -22.82 12.51
C ILE A 195 -8.10 -22.79 13.88
N GLY A 196 -8.34 -21.71 14.63
CA GLY A 196 -7.75 -21.50 15.94
C GLY A 196 -8.22 -22.51 16.98
N ARG A 197 -9.50 -22.92 16.96
CA ARG A 197 -9.98 -24.06 17.76
C ARG A 197 -9.26 -25.36 17.39
N GLY A 198 -9.15 -25.68 16.09
CA GLY A 198 -8.46 -26.88 15.64
C GLY A 198 -6.97 -26.94 16.05
N VAL A 199 -6.27 -25.80 16.03
CA VAL A 199 -4.88 -25.70 16.49
C VAL A 199 -4.80 -25.72 18.02
N ALA A 200 -5.67 -24.99 18.71
CA ALA A 200 -5.68 -24.90 20.17
C ALA A 200 -6.02 -26.25 20.82
N ASP A 201 -6.94 -27.03 20.24
CA ASP A 201 -7.27 -28.38 20.70
C ASP A 201 -6.09 -29.34 20.53
N LEU A 202 -5.27 -29.14 19.49
CA LEU A 202 -4.04 -29.91 19.23
C LEU A 202 -2.95 -29.67 20.30
N PHE A 203 -2.95 -28.49 20.92
CA PHE A 203 -2.04 -28.11 22.01
C PHE A 203 -2.70 -28.11 23.41
N GLY A 204 -3.97 -28.53 23.52
CA GLY A 204 -4.71 -28.58 24.80
C GLY A 204 -5.10 -27.20 25.38
N LEU A 205 -5.13 -26.16 24.55
CA LEU A 205 -5.41 -24.77 24.91
C LEU A 205 -6.79 -24.28 24.41
N GLY A 206 -7.68 -25.17 23.97
CA GLY A 206 -8.98 -24.82 23.39
C GLY A 206 -9.81 -23.86 24.24
N SER A 207 -9.87 -24.08 25.56
CA SER A 207 -10.60 -23.23 26.51
C SER A 207 -10.00 -21.83 26.68
N VAL A 208 -8.68 -21.69 26.56
CA VAL A 208 -8.00 -20.38 26.63
C VAL A 208 -8.21 -19.60 25.33
N PHE A 209 -8.21 -20.29 24.19
CA PHE A 209 -8.50 -19.68 22.90
C PHE A 209 -9.95 -19.16 22.83
N GLU A 210 -10.93 -19.94 23.29
CA GLU A 210 -12.33 -19.49 23.34
C GLU A 210 -12.55 -18.29 24.27
N ALA A 211 -11.81 -18.18 25.37
CA ALA A 211 -11.90 -17.06 26.30
C ALA A 211 -11.22 -15.77 25.80
N VAL A 212 -10.23 -15.88 24.91
CA VAL A 212 -9.49 -14.73 24.36
C VAL A 212 -10.10 -14.24 23.04
N TRP A 213 -10.76 -15.11 22.30
CA TRP A 213 -11.28 -14.82 20.96
C TRP A 213 -12.74 -14.34 20.94
N ASN A 214 -13.53 -14.64 21.97
CA ASN A 214 -14.85 -14.03 22.21
C ASN A 214 -14.72 -12.61 22.79
#